data_AF-A0A2E9LYU2-F1
#
_entry.id   AF-A0A2E9LYU2-F1
#
_cell.length_a   1.000
_cell.length_b   1.000
_cell.length_c   1.000
_cell.angle_alpha   90.00
_cell.angle_beta   90.00
_cell.angle_gamma   90.00
#
_symmetry.space_group_name_H-M   'P 1'
#
loop_
_entity.id
_entity.type
_entity.pdbx_description
1 polymer ?
#
loop_
_entity_poly.entity_id
_entity_poly.type
_entity_poly.pdbx_seq_one_letter_code
_entity_poly.pdbx_strand_id
1 'polypeptide(L)'
;MIGAVLPFYHHSSLGERGKDYWQVMGGAVARYTRNDRLWWLFGVGFDDSDFGTTWIPYVGASLILNERWSVSALLPWPQIIYAPSQDWFVSLGASYSGNSWALDSTTGAVGLNLSGFDFGFGGGMRLKGPLWLEATAGVGGLRGLTITDGEINGPRIDVSSSPFVNINLTFRPSFAD
;
A
#
# COMPACT_ATOMS: atom_id res chain seq x y z
N MET A 1 -10.28 9.88 -14.02
CA MET A 1 -10.65 8.63 -13.32
C MET A 1 -9.83 7.51 -13.91
N ILE A 2 -9.29 6.62 -13.08
CA ILE A 2 -8.56 5.42 -13.51
C ILE A 2 -9.19 4.24 -12.79
N GLY A 3 -9.37 3.13 -13.50
CA GLY A 3 -9.84 1.87 -12.91
C GLY A 3 -9.17 0.68 -13.57
N ALA A 4 -9.06 -0.41 -12.83
CA ALA A 4 -8.47 -1.66 -13.28
C ALA A 4 -9.15 -2.84 -12.59
N VAL A 5 -9.15 -4.00 -13.25
CA VAL A 5 -9.59 -5.28 -12.71
C VAL A 5 -8.59 -6.34 -13.17
N LEU A 6 -8.20 -7.22 -12.27
CA LEU A 6 -7.18 -8.25 -12.45
C LEU A 6 -7.70 -9.56 -11.86
N PRO A 7 -7.95 -10.58 -12.70
CA PRO A 7 -8.26 -11.92 -12.23
C PRO A 7 -6.97 -12.71 -11.95
N PHE A 8 -6.99 -13.50 -10.88
CA PHE A 8 -5.93 -14.43 -10.49
C PHE A 8 -6.53 -15.80 -10.25
N TYR A 9 -5.83 -16.83 -10.73
CA TYR A 9 -6.16 -18.22 -10.42
C TYR A 9 -5.17 -18.74 -9.39
N HIS A 10 -5.69 -19.33 -8.32
CA HIS A 10 -4.88 -19.91 -7.26
C HIS A 10 -5.08 -21.42 -7.21
N HIS A 11 -3.97 -22.13 -7.09
CA HIS A 11 -3.94 -23.56 -6.80
C HIS A 11 -3.29 -23.74 -5.42
N SER A 12 -4.01 -24.32 -4.46
CA SER A 12 -3.52 -24.57 -3.11
C SER A 12 -3.64 -26.05 -2.77
N SER A 13 -2.52 -26.64 -2.34
CA SER A 13 -2.45 -28.03 -1.88
C SER A 13 -2.48 -28.15 -0.34
N LEU A 14 -2.78 -27.05 0.37
CA LEU A 14 -2.74 -26.96 1.84
C LEU A 14 -4.17 -26.86 2.42
N GLY A 15 -4.44 -27.57 3.53
CA GLY A 15 -5.73 -27.61 4.24
C GLY A 15 -6.66 -28.78 3.87
N GLU A 16 -7.75 -28.99 4.62
CA GLU A 16 -8.74 -30.08 4.36
C GLU A 16 -9.51 -29.92 3.03
N ARG A 17 -9.37 -28.76 2.37
CA ARG A 17 -10.01 -28.44 1.10
C ARG A 17 -8.99 -27.80 0.16
N GLY A 18 -7.93 -28.52 -0.21
CA GLY A 18 -7.10 -28.16 -1.37
C GLY A 18 -8.01 -27.95 -2.58
N LYS A 19 -8.37 -26.70 -2.83
CA LYS A 19 -9.37 -26.30 -3.80
C LYS A 19 -8.84 -25.09 -4.52
N ASP A 20 -8.97 -25.18 -5.83
CA ASP A 20 -8.64 -24.10 -6.72
C ASP A 20 -9.73 -23.04 -6.63
N TYR A 21 -9.33 -21.78 -6.66
CA TYR A 21 -10.26 -20.67 -6.60
C TYR A 21 -9.79 -19.51 -7.47
N TRP A 22 -10.74 -18.69 -7.86
CA TRP A 22 -10.48 -17.42 -8.51
C TRP A 22 -10.47 -16.31 -7.47
N GLN A 23 -9.55 -15.38 -7.66
CA GLN A 23 -9.52 -14.10 -6.95
C GLN A 23 -9.64 -12.99 -8.00
N VAL A 24 -10.51 -12.02 -7.77
CA VAL A 24 -10.63 -10.82 -8.61
C VAL A 24 -10.27 -9.62 -7.76
N MET A 25 -9.19 -8.96 -8.13
CA MET A 25 -8.76 -7.72 -7.51
C MET A 25 -9.06 -6.56 -8.45
N GLY A 26 -9.48 -5.42 -7.93
CA GLY A 26 -9.76 -4.28 -8.78
C GLY A 26 -10.01 -3.01 -7.99
N GLY A 27 -10.33 -1.94 -8.71
CA GLY A 27 -10.67 -0.69 -8.08
C GLY A 27 -10.83 0.45 -9.07
N ALA A 28 -11.35 1.56 -8.55
CA ALA A 28 -11.47 2.81 -9.28
C ALA A 28 -11.10 3.98 -8.39
N VAL A 29 -10.33 4.92 -8.95
CA VAL A 29 -9.93 6.16 -8.28
C VAL A 29 -10.18 7.38 -9.16
N ALA A 30 -10.57 8.47 -8.52
CA ALA A 30 -10.72 9.79 -9.07
C ALA A 30 -9.75 10.74 -8.36
N ARG A 31 -9.00 11.51 -9.15
CA ARG A 31 -8.13 12.58 -8.65
C ARG A 31 -8.76 13.92 -8.98
N TYR A 32 -8.84 14.80 -8.00
CA TYR A 32 -9.23 16.20 -8.18
C TYR A 32 -8.03 17.08 -7.84
N THR A 33 -7.57 17.90 -8.79
CA THR A 33 -6.45 18.82 -8.59
C THR A 33 -6.99 20.24 -8.50
N ARG A 34 -6.78 20.91 -7.36
CA ARG A 34 -7.20 22.32 -7.19
C ARG A 34 -6.16 23.28 -7.75
N ASN A 35 -4.89 22.95 -7.57
CA ASN A 35 -3.73 23.71 -8.07
C ASN A 35 -2.49 22.80 -8.07
N ASP A 36 -1.34 23.34 -8.46
CA ASP A 36 -0.08 22.60 -8.58
C ASP A 36 0.43 22.01 -7.25
N ARG A 37 -0.10 22.49 -6.11
CA ARG A 37 0.33 22.06 -4.77
C ARG A 37 -0.66 21.14 -4.08
N LEU A 38 -1.96 21.20 -4.41
CA LEU A 38 -3.01 20.54 -3.64
C LEU A 38 -3.94 19.71 -4.54
N TRP A 39 -4.03 18.43 -4.22
CA TRP A 39 -4.92 17.48 -4.89
C TRP A 39 -5.53 16.49 -3.90
N TRP A 40 -6.66 15.91 -4.28
CA TRP A 40 -7.40 14.91 -3.53
C TRP A 40 -7.51 13.63 -4.34
N LEU A 41 -7.62 12.51 -3.63
CA LEU A 41 -7.94 11.20 -4.17
C LEU A 41 -9.22 10.70 -3.52
N PHE A 42 -10.06 10.08 -4.33
CA PHE A 42 -11.26 9.38 -3.89
C PHE A 42 -11.36 8.08 -4.67
N GLY A 43 -11.70 6.99 -4.01
CA GLY A 43 -11.84 5.71 -4.69
C GLY A 43 -11.94 4.55 -3.75
N VAL A 44 -11.96 3.38 -4.35
CA VAL A 44 -12.07 2.12 -3.63
C VAL A 44 -11.33 1.04 -4.41
N GLY A 45 -10.60 0.19 -3.68
CA GLY A 45 -10.11 -1.08 -4.17
C GLY A 45 -10.95 -2.22 -3.58
N PHE A 46 -11.05 -3.33 -4.29
CA PHE A 46 -11.67 -4.54 -3.79
C PHE A 46 -10.80 -5.76 -4.11
N ASP A 47 -10.96 -6.77 -3.28
CA ASP A 47 -10.37 -8.09 -3.39
C ASP A 47 -11.49 -9.10 -3.11
N ASP A 48 -11.90 -9.81 -4.15
CA ASP A 48 -13.01 -10.77 -4.10
C ASP A 48 -12.51 -12.19 -4.36
N SER A 49 -12.94 -13.13 -3.53
CA SER A 49 -12.64 -14.55 -3.69
C SER A 49 -13.71 -15.42 -3.03
N ASP A 50 -13.60 -16.74 -3.17
CA ASP A 50 -14.46 -17.71 -2.48
C ASP A 50 -14.37 -17.62 -0.93
N PHE A 51 -13.39 -16.87 -0.40
CA PHE A 51 -13.19 -16.64 1.03
C PHE A 51 -13.78 -15.31 1.53
N GLY A 52 -14.46 -14.56 0.65
CA GLY A 52 -15.13 -13.29 0.97
C GLY A 52 -14.60 -12.11 0.16
N THR A 53 -15.30 -10.98 0.28
CA THR A 53 -14.94 -9.74 -0.42
C THR A 53 -14.41 -8.71 0.57
N THR A 54 -13.21 -8.18 0.32
CA THR A 54 -12.63 -7.07 1.08
C THR A 54 -12.62 -5.78 0.26
N TRP A 55 -13.18 -4.71 0.81
CA TRP A 55 -13.13 -3.37 0.22
C TRP A 55 -12.20 -2.46 1.01
N ILE A 56 -11.41 -1.66 0.28
CA ILE A 56 -10.40 -0.76 0.82
C ILE A 56 -10.67 0.65 0.30
N PRO A 57 -11.06 1.59 1.17
CA PRO A 57 -11.31 2.96 0.76
C PRO A 57 -10.00 3.71 0.51
N TYR A 58 -9.98 4.47 -0.58
CA TYR A 58 -8.91 5.40 -0.91
C TYR A 58 -9.46 6.81 -0.83
N VAL A 59 -9.09 7.54 0.20
CA VAL A 59 -9.58 8.90 0.38
C VAL A 59 -8.54 9.77 1.04
N GLY A 60 -8.40 10.99 0.55
CA GLY A 60 -7.62 12.00 1.24
C GLY A 60 -7.07 13.07 0.33
N ALA A 61 -6.05 13.76 0.82
CA ALA A 61 -5.41 14.87 0.13
C ALA A 61 -3.90 14.83 0.24
N SER A 62 -3.23 15.41 -0.74
CA SER A 62 -1.79 15.64 -0.71
C SER A 62 -1.48 17.10 -1.06
N LEU A 63 -0.55 17.65 -0.30
CA LEU A 63 -0.12 19.03 -0.30
C LEU A 63 1.40 19.11 -0.45
N ILE A 64 1.87 19.80 -1.49
CA ILE A 64 3.25 20.23 -1.65
C ILE A 64 3.39 21.56 -0.92
N LEU A 65 4.11 21.57 0.20
CA LEU A 65 4.34 22.78 0.99
C LEU A 65 5.32 23.71 0.28
N ASN A 66 6.39 23.13 -0.26
CA ASN A 66 7.42 23.80 -1.05
C ASN A 66 8.20 22.75 -1.87
N GLU A 67 9.27 23.18 -2.54
CA GLU A 67 10.13 22.31 -3.38
C GLU A 67 10.75 21.13 -2.63
N ARG A 68 10.81 21.19 -1.29
CA ARG A 68 11.44 20.17 -0.44
C ARG A 68 10.46 19.35 0.38
N TRP A 69 9.30 19.90 0.72
CA TRP A 69 8.37 19.28 1.65
C TRP A 69 7.04 18.94 0.98
N SER A 70 6.59 17.70 1.18
CA SER A 70 5.23 17.28 0.84
C SER A 70 4.60 16.50 1.98
N VAL A 71 3.28 16.66 2.12
CA VAL A 71 2.46 15.98 3.11
C VAL A 71 1.31 15.32 2.36
N SER A 72 1.03 14.07 2.69
CA SER A 72 -0.03 13.28 2.09
C SER A 72 -0.83 12.64 3.21
N ALA A 73 -2.08 13.04 3.37
CA ALA A 73 -3.04 12.41 4.26
C ALA A 73 -4.01 11.58 3.41
N LEU A 74 -3.45 10.60 2.69
CA LEU A 74 -4.21 9.66 1.87
C LEU A 74 -4.39 8.38 2.66
N LEU A 75 -5.63 7.98 2.93
CA LEU A 75 -5.86 6.63 3.43
C LEU A 75 -5.68 5.61 2.30
N PRO A 76 -5.10 4.44 2.60
CA PRO A 76 -4.63 4.02 3.94
C PRO A 76 -3.17 4.42 4.30
N TRP A 77 -2.42 5.10 3.43
CA TRP A 77 -1.01 5.51 3.67
C TRP A 77 -0.77 7.02 3.82
N PRO A 78 -1.00 7.59 5.02
CA PRO A 78 -0.51 8.94 5.28
C PRO A 78 1.02 8.96 5.31
N GLN A 79 1.64 9.98 4.70
CA GLN A 79 3.09 10.17 4.69
C GLN A 79 3.49 11.64 4.65
N ILE A 80 4.67 11.93 5.20
CA ILE A 80 5.39 13.20 5.10
C ILE A 80 6.72 12.90 4.44
N ILE A 81 7.10 13.70 3.45
CA ILE A 81 8.37 13.54 2.71
C ILE A 81 9.14 14.86 2.74
N TYR A 82 10.44 14.76 3.02
CA TYR A 82 11.41 15.83 2.85
C TYR A 82 12.48 15.41 1.82
N ALA A 83 12.58 16.14 0.72
CA ALA A 83 13.51 15.92 -0.39
C ALA A 83 14.40 17.16 -0.58
N PRO A 84 15.61 17.20 0.01
CA PRO A 84 16.43 18.43 -0.01
C PRO A 84 17.10 18.69 -1.36
N SER A 85 17.30 17.62 -2.13
CA SER A 85 17.73 17.66 -3.52
C SER A 85 16.94 16.64 -4.33
N GLN A 86 17.21 16.57 -5.62
CA GLN A 86 16.62 15.56 -6.50
C GLN A 86 17.18 14.16 -6.24
N ASP A 87 18.28 14.03 -5.50
CA ASP A 87 19.03 12.78 -5.36
C ASP A 87 18.74 12.04 -4.06
N TRP A 88 18.04 12.64 -3.10
CA TRP A 88 17.65 11.92 -1.90
C TRP A 88 16.42 12.52 -1.21
N PHE A 89 15.76 11.68 -0.42
CA PHE A 89 14.63 12.08 0.41
C PHE A 89 14.59 11.26 1.70
N VAL A 90 13.88 11.79 2.70
CA VAL A 90 13.44 11.05 3.89
C VAL A 90 11.92 11.10 3.97
N SER A 91 11.33 10.04 4.51
CA SER A 91 9.90 9.89 4.64
C SER A 91 9.52 9.35 6.01
N LEU A 92 8.40 9.82 6.54
CA LEU A 92 7.75 9.27 7.71
C LEU A 92 6.29 9.00 7.34
N GLY A 93 5.83 7.77 7.48
CA GLY A 93 4.46 7.45 7.11
C GLY A 93 4.15 5.97 7.12
N ALA A 94 2.94 5.66 6.66
CA ALA A 94 2.52 4.30 6.42
C ALA A 94 2.81 3.89 4.97
N SER A 95 3.20 2.64 4.77
CA SER A 95 3.29 1.99 3.46
C SER A 95 2.59 0.64 3.53
N TYR A 96 2.23 0.07 2.38
CA TYR A 96 1.79 -1.33 2.36
C TYR A 96 2.86 -2.23 2.93
N SER A 97 2.45 -3.22 3.73
CA SER A 97 3.34 -4.30 4.13
C SER A 97 3.57 -5.22 2.93
N GLY A 98 4.53 -4.85 2.09
CA GLY A 98 4.77 -5.44 0.76
C GLY A 98 5.12 -6.94 0.72
N ASN A 99 5.13 -7.63 1.86
CA ASN A 99 5.71 -8.96 2.01
C ASN A 99 4.80 -10.01 2.66
N SER A 100 3.47 -9.83 2.71
CA SER A 100 2.59 -10.87 3.29
C SER A 100 1.61 -11.45 2.28
N TRP A 101 1.98 -12.62 1.74
CA TRP A 101 0.97 -13.60 1.36
C TRP A 101 0.39 -14.13 2.67
N ALA A 102 -0.88 -13.83 2.92
CA ALA A 102 -1.56 -14.41 4.06
C ALA A 102 -1.98 -15.83 3.68
N LEU A 103 -1.39 -16.81 4.38
CA LEU A 103 -1.81 -18.20 4.36
C LEU A 103 -2.72 -18.42 5.57
N ASP A 104 -4.01 -18.63 5.32
CA ASP A 104 -4.88 -19.16 6.35
C ASP A 104 -4.62 -20.67 6.47
N SER A 105 -4.05 -21.10 7.59
CA SER A 105 -3.70 -22.50 7.84
C SER A 105 -4.92 -23.42 8.04
N THR A 106 -6.10 -22.85 8.29
CA THR A 106 -7.36 -23.58 8.48
C THR A 106 -8.05 -23.79 7.14
N THR A 107 -8.08 -22.76 6.28
CA THR A 107 -8.83 -22.78 5.02
C THR A 107 -7.95 -23.02 3.78
N GLY A 108 -6.63 -22.86 3.88
CA GLY A 108 -5.69 -23.00 2.77
C GLY A 108 -5.66 -21.81 1.80
N ALA A 109 -6.37 -20.72 2.12
CA ALA A 109 -6.44 -19.50 1.32
C ALA A 109 -5.07 -18.80 1.27
N VAL A 110 -4.62 -18.45 0.06
CA VAL A 110 -3.40 -17.69 -0.22
C VAL A 110 -3.77 -16.39 -0.92
N GLY A 111 -3.78 -15.28 -0.18
CA GLY A 111 -4.16 -13.97 -0.71
C GLY A 111 -3.07 -12.92 -0.49
N LEU A 112 -3.01 -11.92 -1.38
CA LEU A 112 -2.30 -10.67 -1.09
C LEU A 112 -3.06 -9.95 0.03
N ASN A 113 -2.44 -9.80 1.20
CA ASN A 113 -3.06 -9.06 2.28
C ASN A 113 -2.95 -7.54 2.01
N LEU A 114 -3.97 -6.99 1.36
CA LEU A 114 -4.06 -5.54 1.10
C LEU A 114 -4.51 -4.73 2.33
N SER A 115 -4.81 -5.36 3.46
CA SER A 115 -5.21 -4.65 4.69
C SER A 115 -4.02 -4.30 5.59
N GLY A 116 -2.85 -4.88 5.33
CA GLY A 116 -1.64 -4.69 6.13
C GLY A 116 -0.87 -3.42 5.74
N PHE A 117 -0.55 -2.61 6.74
CA PHE A 117 0.30 -1.43 6.61
C PHE A 117 1.42 -1.48 7.64
N ASP A 118 2.55 -0.94 7.23
CA ASP A 118 3.72 -0.73 8.06
C ASP A 118 3.88 0.77 8.28
N PHE A 119 4.11 1.21 9.51
CA PHE A 119 4.45 2.60 9.81
C PHE A 119 5.94 2.71 10.10
N GLY A 120 6.63 3.59 9.38
CA GLY A 120 8.07 3.67 9.49
C GLY A 120 8.66 5.01 9.09
N PHE A 121 9.93 5.14 9.46
CA PHE A 121 10.83 6.17 8.99
C PHE A 121 11.79 5.55 7.98
N GLY A 122 11.96 6.22 6.85
CA GLY A 122 12.81 5.74 5.79
C GLY A 122 13.37 6.86 4.95
N GLY A 123 14.10 6.48 3.91
CA GLY A 123 14.64 7.40 2.94
C GLY A 123 15.20 6.67 1.75
N GLY A 124 15.36 7.42 0.67
CA GLY A 124 15.92 6.93 -0.57
C GLY A 124 17.06 7.82 -1.04
N MET A 125 18.06 7.21 -1.65
CA MET A 125 19.13 7.90 -2.35
C MET A 125 19.25 7.40 -3.79
N ARG A 126 19.54 8.29 -4.71
CA ARG A 126 19.89 7.99 -6.09
C ARG A 126 21.32 7.46 -6.11
N LEU A 127 21.49 6.26 -6.66
CA LEU A 127 22.81 5.65 -6.83
C LEU A 127 23.46 6.18 -8.13
N LYS A 128 22.79 5.94 -9.26
CA LYS A 128 23.27 6.36 -10.58
C LYS A 128 22.13 6.33 -11.59
N GLY A 129 21.97 7.44 -12.33
CA GLY A 129 20.89 7.58 -13.32
C GLY A 129 19.53 7.25 -12.69
N PRO A 130 18.75 6.31 -13.25
CA PRO A 130 17.44 5.94 -12.73
C PRO A 130 17.48 4.99 -11.53
N LEU A 131 18.65 4.56 -11.05
CA LEU A 131 18.76 3.58 -9.97
C LEU A 131 18.71 4.24 -8.58
N TRP A 132 17.83 3.75 -7.72
CA TRP A 132 17.62 4.24 -6.36
C TRP A 132 17.72 3.12 -5.33
N LEU A 133 18.34 3.42 -4.20
CA LEU A 133 18.35 2.56 -3.02
C LEU A 133 17.49 3.20 -1.94
N GLU A 134 16.58 2.44 -1.36
CA GLU A 134 15.66 2.89 -0.32
C GLU A 134 15.74 1.97 0.89
N ALA A 135 15.69 2.54 2.08
CA ALA A 135 15.64 1.80 3.33
C ALA A 135 14.57 2.40 4.24
N THR A 136 13.79 1.54 4.89
CA THR A 136 12.76 1.93 5.86
C THR A 136 12.82 1.02 7.07
N ALA A 137 12.64 1.59 8.25
CA ALA A 137 12.51 0.84 9.48
C ALA A 137 11.31 1.37 10.29
N GLY A 138 10.66 0.48 11.03
CA GLY A 138 9.48 0.88 11.79
C GLY A 138 8.76 -0.29 12.42
N VAL A 139 7.45 -0.11 12.60
CA VAL A 139 6.54 -1.09 13.18
C VAL A 139 5.57 -1.57 12.12
N GLY A 140 5.52 -2.89 11.93
CA GLY A 140 4.63 -3.53 10.98
C GLY A 140 3.44 -4.20 11.65
N GLY A 141 2.51 -4.65 10.81
CA GLY A 141 1.31 -5.37 11.26
C GLY A 141 0.15 -4.48 11.67
N LEU A 142 0.11 -3.23 11.19
CA LEU A 142 -1.05 -2.37 11.34
C LEU A 142 -2.12 -2.83 10.34
N ARG A 143 -3.38 -2.83 10.76
CA ARG A 143 -4.50 -3.08 9.86
C ARG A 143 -5.19 -1.77 9.52
N GLY A 144 -5.40 -1.54 8.22
CA GLY A 144 -6.15 -0.41 7.70
C GLY A 144 -7.66 -0.60 7.87
N LEU A 145 -8.42 0.44 7.55
CA LEU A 145 -9.87 0.37 7.47
C LEU A 145 -10.26 -0.55 6.31
N THR A 146 -11.00 -1.62 6.60
CA THR A 146 -11.56 -2.51 5.59
C THR A 146 -13.04 -2.75 5.83
N ILE A 147 -13.74 -3.09 4.75
CA ILE A 147 -15.13 -3.57 4.82
C ILE A 147 -15.14 -4.97 4.25
N THR A 148 -15.48 -5.96 5.07
CA THR A 148 -15.51 -7.36 4.67
C THR A 148 -16.91 -7.90 4.89
N ASP A 149 -17.58 -8.33 3.82
CA ASP A 149 -18.94 -8.90 3.85
C ASP A 149 -19.97 -8.05 4.62
N GLY A 150 -19.82 -6.72 4.58
CA GLY A 150 -20.69 -5.75 5.26
C GLY A 150 -20.27 -5.37 6.68
N GLU A 151 -19.27 -6.03 7.26
CA GLU A 151 -18.68 -5.65 8.54
C GLU A 151 -17.57 -4.61 8.35
N ILE A 152 -17.65 -3.51 9.10
CA ILE A 152 -16.64 -2.46 9.09
C ILE A 152 -15.57 -2.81 10.12
N ASN A 153 -14.37 -3.13 9.63
CA ASN A 153 -13.20 -3.34 10.45
C ASN A 153 -12.38 -2.06 10.50
N GLY A 154 -12.47 -1.35 11.62
CA GLY A 154 -11.69 -0.13 11.84
C GLY A 154 -10.18 -0.39 11.91
N PRO A 155 -9.34 0.65 11.76
CA PRO A 155 -7.90 0.51 11.90
C PRO A 155 -7.53 -0.10 13.25
N ARG A 156 -6.76 -1.19 13.25
CA ARG A 156 -6.30 -1.85 14.49
C ARG A 156 -4.78 -1.89 14.51
N ILE A 157 -4.24 -1.58 15.69
CA ILE A 157 -2.84 -1.78 16.03
C ILE A 157 -2.80 -3.05 16.86
N ASP A 158 -2.46 -4.19 16.24
CA ASP A 158 -2.22 -5.41 17.02
C ASP A 158 -0.93 -5.19 17.83
N VAL A 159 -1.02 -5.38 19.14
CA VAL A 159 0.04 -5.11 20.13
C VAL A 159 1.23 -6.09 19.99
N SER A 160 1.18 -7.02 19.04
CA SER A 160 2.32 -7.84 18.60
C SER A 160 3.24 -7.12 17.58
N SER A 161 3.07 -5.81 17.39
CA SER A 161 3.82 -4.93 16.47
C SER A 161 5.25 -5.41 16.29
N SER A 162 5.53 -5.98 15.12
CA SER A 162 6.83 -6.56 14.83
C SER A 162 7.73 -5.46 14.26
N PRO A 163 8.92 -5.23 14.83
CA PRO A 163 9.87 -4.32 14.20
C PRO A 163 10.21 -4.87 12.81
N PHE A 164 10.24 -3.99 11.82
CA PHE A 164 10.64 -4.35 10.47
C PHE A 164 11.77 -3.45 9.99
N VAL A 165 12.56 -4.00 9.08
CA VAL A 165 13.50 -3.28 8.24
C VAL A 165 13.25 -3.74 6.82
N ASN A 166 13.14 -2.78 5.91
CA ASN A 166 12.93 -3.02 4.50
C ASN A 166 14.02 -2.29 3.70
N ILE A 167 14.55 -2.96 2.68
CA ILE A 167 15.53 -2.42 1.74
C ILE A 167 15.01 -2.70 0.33
N ASN A 168 14.87 -1.64 -0.48
CA ASN A 168 14.39 -1.73 -1.85
C ASN A 168 15.41 -1.16 -2.83
N LEU A 169 15.51 -1.80 -3.99
CA LEU A 169 16.22 -1.26 -5.15
C LEU A 169 15.18 -0.92 -6.22
N THR A 170 15.04 0.37 -6.51
CA THR A 170 13.98 0.86 -7.40
C THR A 170 14.59 1.46 -8.67
N PHE A 171 13.98 1.14 -9.81
CA PHE A 171 14.27 1.82 -11.09
C PHE A 171 13.24 2.91 -11.32
N ARG A 172 13.66 4.17 -11.25
CA ARG A 172 12.81 5.37 -11.43
C ARG A 172 13.27 6.11 -12.69
N PRO A 173 12.70 5.82 -13.88
CA PRO A 173 13.06 6.54 -15.09
C PRO A 173 12.61 8.01 -14.97
N SER A 174 13.54 8.94 -15.17
CA SER A 174 13.19 10.34 -15.46
C SER A 174 12.79 10.42 -16.94
N PHE A 175 11.60 10.93 -17.23
CA PHE A 175 11.21 11.33 -18.58
C PHE A 175 11.56 12.80 -18.80
N ALA A 176 12.84 13.15 -18.70
CA ALA A 176 13.47 14.37 -19.22
C ALA A 176 14.91 14.49 -18.65
N ASP A 177 15.86 14.75 -19.55
CA ASP A 177 17.03 15.61 -19.31
C ASP A 177 16.72 16.98 -19.96
#